data_AF-A0A4Q3RH48-F1
#
_entry.id   AF-A0A4Q3RH48-F1
#
_cell.length_a   1.000
_cell.length_b   1.000
_cell.length_c   1.000
_cell.angle_alpha   90.00
_cell.angle_beta   90.00
_cell.angle_gamma   90.00
#
_symmetry.space_group_name_H-M   'P 1'
#
loop_
_entity.id
_entity.type
_entity.pdbx_description
1 polymer ?
#
loop_
_entity_poly.entity_id
_entity_poly.type
_entity_poly.pdbx_seq_one_letter_code
_entity_poly.pdbx_strand_id
1 'polypeptide(L)'
;MKKIFIAFSVLFCLNSSAQQAITNAGSLKVHAGAQLSFFGSFTNTATASLANNGSLYAKRDVLSQQPAMNAGSGTLYFNGSVLQTVSGTQAFKTYNLVTNNASAVVLNTDLVVSGVHTFTNGLITTSATPAYLVYEAGSS
;
A
#
# COMPACT_ATOMS: atom_id res chain seq x y z
N MET A 1 -3.30 -22.37 48.23
CA MET A 1 -4.03 -22.55 46.94
C MET A 1 -4.50 -21.23 46.30
N LYS A 2 -5.06 -20.25 47.04
CA LYS A 2 -5.47 -18.93 46.48
C LYS A 2 -4.33 -18.04 45.91
N LYS A 3 -3.11 -18.14 46.45
CA LYS A 3 -1.96 -17.32 46.00
C LYS A 3 -1.36 -17.77 44.65
N ILE A 4 -1.64 -19.00 44.20
CA ILE A 4 -1.18 -19.53 42.91
C ILE A 4 -2.06 -19.06 41.74
N PHE A 5 -3.31 -18.67 42.01
CA PHE A 5 -4.22 -18.15 40.98
C PHE A 5 -3.85 -16.74 40.50
N ILE A 6 -3.22 -15.93 41.36
CA ILE A 6 -2.85 -14.53 41.03
C ILE A 6 -1.63 -14.50 40.10
N ALA A 7 -0.70 -15.45 40.23
CA ALA A 7 0.50 -15.53 39.39
C ALA A 7 0.17 -15.89 37.93
N PHE A 8 -0.92 -16.62 37.68
CA PHE A 8 -1.32 -17.03 36.33
C PHE A 8 -2.05 -15.93 35.54
N SER A 9 -2.58 -14.91 36.21
CA SER A 9 -3.31 -13.80 35.58
C SER A 9 -2.42 -12.68 35.02
N VAL A 10 -1.14 -12.63 35.39
CA VAL A 10 -0.21 -11.54 34.99
C VAL A 10 0.61 -11.91 33.74
N LEU A 11 0.53 -13.16 33.26
CA LEU A 11 1.30 -13.67 32.13
C LEU A 11 0.57 -13.61 30.76
N PHE A 12 -0.38 -12.68 30.60
CA PHE A 12 -1.14 -12.48 29.35
C PHE A 12 -1.00 -11.08 28.73
N CYS A 13 0.02 -10.31 29.13
CA CYS A 13 0.45 -9.16 28.34
C CYS A 13 1.26 -9.63 27.12
N LEU A 14 0.61 -10.36 26.22
CA LEU A 14 1.12 -10.56 24.88
C LEU A 14 1.20 -9.17 24.25
N ASN A 15 2.42 -8.73 23.94
CA ASN A 15 2.65 -7.53 23.15
C ASN A 15 2.08 -7.77 21.76
N SER A 16 0.78 -7.52 21.58
CA SER A 16 0.22 -7.30 20.26
C SER A 16 0.85 -6.02 19.74
N SER A 17 1.94 -6.15 19.00
CA SER A 17 2.36 -5.12 18.06
C SER A 17 1.24 -5.00 17.04
N ALA A 18 0.25 -4.16 17.33
CA ALA A 18 -0.70 -3.73 16.31
C ALA A 18 0.17 -3.16 15.18
N GLN A 19 0.18 -3.84 14.01
CA GLN A 19 0.78 -3.26 12.83
C GLN A 19 0.13 -1.89 12.67
N GLN A 20 0.95 -0.83 12.65
CA GLN A 20 0.45 0.46 12.22
C GLN A 20 -0.13 0.22 10.83
N ALA A 21 -1.44 0.30 10.75
CA ALA A 21 -2.20 0.05 9.55
C ALA A 21 -3.20 1.19 9.42
N ILE A 22 -3.23 1.78 8.24
CA ILE A 22 -4.13 2.87 7.92
C ILE A 22 -5.21 2.29 7.04
N THR A 23 -6.44 2.30 7.52
CA THR A 23 -7.59 1.83 6.78
C THR A 23 -8.42 3.02 6.32
N ASN A 24 -8.47 3.25 5.02
CA ASN A 24 -9.48 4.11 4.42
C ASN A 24 -10.76 3.29 4.18
N ALA A 25 -11.84 3.67 4.86
CA ALA A 25 -13.18 3.11 4.66
C ALA A 25 -14.18 4.14 4.07
N GLY A 26 -13.71 5.35 3.76
CA GLY A 26 -14.49 6.45 3.22
C GLY A 26 -13.76 7.13 2.08
N SER A 27 -13.78 8.46 2.04
CA SER A 27 -13.14 9.25 0.98
C SER A 27 -11.82 9.85 1.45
N LEU A 28 -10.71 9.38 0.89
CA LEU A 28 -9.37 9.93 1.11
C LEU A 28 -8.89 10.64 -0.16
N LYS A 29 -8.58 11.92 -0.04
CA LYS A 29 -8.07 12.73 -1.15
C LYS A 29 -6.74 13.38 -0.79
N VAL A 30 -5.73 13.11 -1.60
CA VAL A 30 -4.45 13.82 -1.56
C VAL A 30 -4.50 14.89 -2.64
N HIS A 31 -4.57 16.16 -2.22
CA HIS A 31 -4.66 17.29 -3.15
C HIS A 31 -3.31 17.56 -3.86
N ALA A 32 -3.36 18.25 -5.00
CA ALA A 32 -2.15 18.71 -5.68
C ALA A 32 -1.27 19.55 -4.74
N GLY A 33 0.04 19.29 -4.77
CA GLY A 33 1.02 19.89 -3.84
C GLY A 33 1.04 19.29 -2.43
N ALA A 34 0.05 18.48 -2.04
CA ALA A 34 0.07 17.80 -0.75
C ALA A 34 0.95 16.54 -0.78
N GLN A 35 1.49 16.21 0.39
CA GLN A 35 2.28 15.00 0.61
C GLN A 35 1.66 14.20 1.75
N LEU A 36 1.38 12.93 1.51
CA LEU A 36 0.87 11.98 2.51
C LEU A 36 1.79 10.77 2.57
N SER A 37 2.27 10.43 3.77
CA SER A 37 3.16 9.28 3.98
C SER A 37 2.55 8.28 4.95
N PHE A 38 2.56 7.01 4.56
CA PHE A 38 2.14 5.89 5.40
C PHE A 38 3.35 5.09 5.81
N PHE A 39 3.70 5.14 7.11
CA PHE A 39 4.75 4.32 7.71
C PHE A 39 4.28 2.92 8.08
N GLY A 40 2.96 2.76 8.12
CA GLY A 40 2.23 1.51 8.26
C GLY A 40 1.65 1.02 6.93
N SER A 41 1.12 -0.21 6.91
CA SER A 41 0.43 -0.74 5.72
C SER A 41 -0.86 0.04 5.47
N PHE A 42 -1.18 0.33 4.21
CA PHE A 42 -2.38 1.05 3.82
C PHE A 42 -3.41 0.11 3.24
N THR A 43 -4.64 0.15 3.74
CA THR A 43 -5.79 -0.60 3.22
C THR A 43 -6.84 0.39 2.73
N ASN A 44 -7.26 0.24 1.48
CA ASN A 44 -8.40 0.95 0.89
C ASN A 44 -9.53 -0.07 0.70
N THR A 45 -10.59 0.01 1.51
CA THR A 45 -11.66 -1.00 1.53
C THR A 45 -12.53 -0.93 0.27
N ALA A 46 -13.39 -1.95 0.09
CA ALA A 46 -14.27 -2.02 -1.08
C ALA A 46 -15.29 -0.87 -1.19
N THR A 47 -15.63 -0.23 -0.07
CA THR A 47 -16.55 0.92 -0.02
C THR A 47 -15.82 2.26 -0.05
N ALA A 48 -14.48 2.24 -0.05
CA ALA A 48 -13.67 3.43 0.05
C ALA A 48 -13.35 4.03 -1.33
N SER A 49 -13.00 5.31 -1.32
CA SER A 49 -12.51 6.05 -2.48
C SER A 49 -11.19 6.71 -2.15
N LEU A 50 -10.14 6.40 -2.91
CA LEU A 50 -8.86 7.08 -2.90
C LEU A 50 -8.69 7.92 -4.17
N ALA A 51 -8.39 9.21 -4.01
CA ALA A 51 -7.99 10.10 -5.10
C ALA A 51 -6.61 10.71 -4.77
N ASN A 52 -5.57 10.26 -5.48
CA ASN A 52 -4.23 10.84 -5.34
C ASN A 52 -3.91 11.82 -6.47
N ASN A 53 -3.94 13.11 -6.15
CA ASN A 53 -3.51 14.19 -7.05
C ASN A 53 -2.22 14.88 -6.58
N GLY A 54 -1.62 14.41 -5.47
CA GLY A 54 -0.38 14.92 -4.89
C GLY A 54 0.71 13.85 -4.86
N SER A 55 1.43 13.77 -3.74
CA SER A 55 2.44 12.72 -3.51
C SER A 55 2.02 11.77 -2.39
N LEU A 56 1.90 10.48 -2.73
CA LEU A 56 1.54 9.41 -1.81
C LEU A 56 2.73 8.48 -1.58
N TYR A 57 3.29 8.48 -0.38
CA TYR A 57 4.42 7.63 -0.02
C TYR A 57 3.95 6.42 0.77
N ALA A 58 3.97 5.25 0.13
CA ALA A 58 3.79 3.99 0.82
C ALA A 58 5.17 3.52 1.32
N LYS A 59 5.32 3.32 2.63
CA LYS A 59 6.54 2.73 3.22
C LYS A 59 6.40 1.25 3.57
N ARG A 60 5.17 0.73 3.52
CA ARG A 60 4.79 -0.67 3.77
C ARG A 60 3.83 -1.13 2.68
N ASP A 61 3.08 -2.20 2.93
CA ASP A 61 2.16 -2.79 1.98
C ASP A 61 1.00 -1.86 1.63
N VAL A 62 0.46 -2.05 0.43
CA VAL A 62 -0.74 -1.41 -0.08
C VAL A 62 -1.73 -2.49 -0.46
N LEU A 63 -2.92 -2.41 0.12
CA LEU A 63 -4.05 -3.27 -0.18
C LEU A 63 -5.20 -2.42 -0.72
N SER A 64 -5.71 -2.73 -1.91
CA SER A 64 -6.90 -2.06 -2.45
C SER A 64 -7.99 -3.05 -2.84
N GLN A 65 -9.19 -2.77 -2.36
CA GLN A 65 -10.41 -3.47 -2.74
C GLN A 65 -11.38 -2.54 -3.48
N GLN A 66 -10.99 -1.29 -3.73
CA GLN A 66 -11.84 -0.29 -4.36
C GLN A 66 -12.14 -0.66 -5.83
N PRO A 67 -13.41 -0.89 -6.19
CA PRO A 67 -13.77 -1.13 -7.58
C PRO A 67 -13.59 0.14 -8.41
N ALA A 68 -13.17 -0.02 -9.67
CA ALA A 68 -13.01 1.08 -10.63
C ALA A 68 -12.19 2.27 -10.07
N MET A 69 -11.10 1.98 -9.35
CA MET A 69 -10.21 3.00 -8.81
C MET A 69 -9.69 3.93 -9.91
N ASN A 70 -9.78 5.24 -9.70
CA ASN A 70 -9.20 6.25 -10.57
C ASN A 70 -7.70 6.41 -10.25
N ALA A 71 -6.85 6.48 -11.29
CA ALA A 71 -5.41 6.69 -11.16
C ALA A 71 -5.05 8.05 -10.51
N GLY A 72 -5.95 9.03 -10.58
CA GLY A 72 -5.72 10.41 -10.15
C GLY A 72 -4.79 11.15 -11.11
N SER A 73 -4.05 12.12 -10.60
CA SER A 73 -3.04 12.88 -11.35
C SER A 73 -1.70 12.99 -10.61
N GLY A 74 -1.59 12.33 -9.47
CA GLY A 74 -0.46 12.42 -8.55
C GLY A 74 0.60 11.35 -8.79
N THR A 75 1.50 11.22 -7.82
CA THR A 75 2.58 10.22 -7.84
C THR A 75 2.48 9.30 -6.62
N LEU A 76 2.56 8.00 -6.86
CA LEU A 76 2.77 6.98 -5.84
C LEU A 76 4.26 6.68 -5.71
N TYR A 77 4.76 6.63 -4.48
CA TYR A 77 6.14 6.29 -4.18
C TYR A 77 6.20 4.99 -3.37
N PHE A 78 6.84 3.96 -3.94
CA PHE A 78 7.30 2.79 -3.20
C PHE A 78 8.76 2.98 -2.82
N ASN A 79 8.97 3.52 -1.63
CA ASN A 79 10.29 3.85 -1.08
C ASN A 79 10.42 3.50 0.41
N GLY A 80 9.87 2.35 0.79
CA GLY A 80 10.10 1.72 2.08
C GLY A 80 11.52 1.16 2.22
N SER A 81 11.86 0.76 3.45
CA SER A 81 13.13 0.09 3.78
C SER A 81 12.98 -1.43 3.95
N VAL A 82 11.82 -1.96 3.58
CA VAL A 82 11.46 -3.38 3.65
C VAL A 82 10.74 -3.78 2.37
N LEU A 83 10.54 -5.08 2.16
CA LEU A 83 9.67 -5.60 1.10
C LEU A 83 8.30 -4.91 1.18
N GLN A 84 7.80 -4.42 0.04
CA GLN A 84 6.47 -3.82 -0.05
C GLN A 84 5.60 -4.64 -0.99
N THR A 85 4.38 -4.96 -0.56
CA THR A 85 3.44 -5.74 -1.35
C THR A 85 2.30 -4.86 -1.83
N VAL A 86 1.95 -4.97 -3.11
CA VAL A 86 0.69 -4.47 -3.67
C VAL A 86 -0.26 -5.65 -3.77
N SER A 87 -1.42 -5.54 -3.13
CA SER A 87 -2.38 -6.64 -2.99
C SER A 87 -3.83 -6.14 -3.01
N GLY A 88 -4.77 -7.07 -2.97
CA GLY A 88 -6.19 -6.79 -2.87
C GLY A 88 -7.00 -7.44 -3.99
N THR A 89 -8.32 -7.33 -3.89
CA THR A 89 -9.26 -7.95 -4.84
C THR A 89 -9.47 -7.12 -6.10
N GLN A 90 -8.90 -5.92 -6.15
CA GLN A 90 -8.99 -4.99 -7.28
C GLN A 90 -7.58 -4.51 -7.64
N ALA A 91 -7.39 -4.12 -8.90
CA ALA A 91 -6.16 -3.50 -9.35
C ALA A 91 -5.90 -2.18 -8.61
N PHE A 92 -4.65 -1.93 -8.23
CA PHE A 92 -4.24 -0.63 -7.70
C PHE A 92 -3.87 0.28 -8.87
N LYS A 93 -4.58 1.40 -9.04
CA LYS A 93 -4.29 2.36 -10.12
C LYS A 93 -3.55 3.58 -9.59
N THR A 94 -2.55 4.04 -10.33
CA THR A 94 -1.85 5.29 -10.05
C THR A 94 -1.49 6.01 -11.34
N TYR A 95 -1.40 7.34 -11.29
CA TYR A 95 -0.99 8.11 -12.45
C TYR A 95 0.52 7.98 -12.66
N ASN A 96 1.35 8.64 -11.84
CA ASN A 96 2.79 8.43 -11.86
C ASN A 96 3.22 7.44 -10.79
N LEU A 97 4.26 6.66 -11.08
CA LEU A 97 4.86 5.70 -10.16
C LEU A 97 6.34 5.99 -9.98
N VAL A 98 6.83 5.97 -8.74
CA VAL A 98 8.25 5.97 -8.42
C VAL A 98 8.55 4.73 -7.60
N THR A 99 9.39 3.85 -8.15
CA THR A 99 9.89 2.67 -7.45
C THR A 99 11.33 2.89 -7.05
N ASN A 100 11.58 2.99 -5.74
CA ASN A 100 12.90 3.18 -5.17
C ASN A 100 13.00 2.41 -3.85
N ASN A 101 12.99 1.08 -3.94
CA ASN A 101 13.01 0.20 -2.77
C ASN A 101 13.97 -0.97 -3.00
N ALA A 102 15.14 -0.90 -2.36
CA ALA A 102 16.17 -1.94 -2.44
C ALA A 102 15.71 -3.32 -1.92
N SER A 103 14.65 -3.38 -1.11
CA SER A 103 14.08 -4.63 -0.59
C SER A 103 13.01 -5.25 -1.49
N ALA A 104 12.76 -4.66 -2.67
CA ALA A 104 11.77 -5.06 -3.67
C ALA A 104 10.31 -4.64 -3.41
N VAL A 105 9.55 -4.64 -4.50
CA VAL A 105 8.09 -4.49 -4.55
C VAL A 105 7.50 -5.77 -5.15
N VAL A 106 6.52 -6.35 -4.47
CA VAL A 106 5.84 -7.58 -4.89
C VAL A 106 4.41 -7.26 -5.31
N LEU A 107 4.00 -7.76 -6.46
CA LEU A 107 2.65 -7.62 -6.99
C LEU A 107 1.88 -8.92 -6.79
N ASN A 108 0.86 -8.86 -5.93
CA ASN A 108 -0.16 -9.89 -5.73
C ASN A 108 -1.51 -9.52 -6.36
N THR A 109 -1.57 -8.35 -7.00
CA THR A 109 -2.66 -7.87 -7.86
C THR A 109 -2.05 -6.93 -8.90
N ASP A 110 -2.82 -6.54 -9.90
CA ASP A 110 -2.33 -5.60 -10.91
C ASP A 110 -2.00 -4.23 -10.30
N LEU A 111 -0.83 -3.71 -10.66
CA LEU A 111 -0.46 -2.31 -10.45
C LEU A 111 -0.51 -1.62 -11.81
N VAL A 112 -1.45 -0.70 -11.97
CA VAL A 112 -1.72 -0.02 -13.24
C VAL A 112 -1.18 1.41 -13.18
N VAL A 113 -0.32 1.76 -14.14
CA VAL A 113 0.31 3.07 -14.29
C VAL A 113 -0.27 3.78 -15.52
N SER A 114 -0.81 4.97 -15.33
CA SER A 114 -1.40 5.78 -16.41
C SER A 114 -0.48 6.90 -16.94
N GLY A 115 0.61 7.19 -16.23
CA GLY A 115 1.58 8.23 -16.55
C GLY A 115 3.01 7.68 -16.61
N VAL A 116 3.95 8.30 -15.91
CA VAL A 116 5.36 7.90 -15.93
C VAL A 116 5.70 6.98 -14.77
N HIS A 117 6.39 5.87 -15.05
CA HIS A 117 7.06 5.05 -14.05
C HIS A 117 8.57 5.37 -14.02
N THR A 118 9.01 6.01 -12.94
CA THR A 118 10.44 6.18 -12.64
C THR A 118 10.93 5.03 -11.75
N PHE A 119 11.60 4.06 -12.35
CA PHE A 119 12.27 2.98 -11.63
C PHE A 119 13.70 3.39 -11.28
N THR A 120 14.00 3.55 -9.99
CA THR A 120 15.30 4.04 -9.50
C THR A 120 16.17 2.93 -8.93
N ASN A 121 15.60 2.06 -8.08
CA ASN A 121 16.35 1.02 -7.37
C ASN A 121 15.43 -0.10 -6.88
N GLY A 122 15.94 -1.32 -6.82
CA GLY A 122 15.25 -2.50 -6.30
C GLY A 122 14.90 -3.55 -7.33
N LEU A 123 13.77 -4.21 -7.11
CA LEU A 123 13.19 -5.23 -7.97
C LEU A 123 11.67 -5.14 -7.90
N ILE A 124 10.97 -5.39 -9.00
CA ILE A 124 9.52 -5.61 -9.02
C ILE A 124 9.28 -7.06 -9.44
N THR A 125 8.57 -7.83 -8.62
CA THR A 125 8.21 -9.22 -8.92
C THR A 125 6.72 -9.44 -8.81
N THR A 126 6.20 -10.39 -9.57
CA THR A 126 4.82 -10.86 -9.45
C THR A 126 4.84 -12.22 -8.74
N SER A 127 3.97 -12.41 -7.74
CA SER A 127 3.93 -13.66 -6.95
C SER A 127 2.58 -14.38 -6.99
N ALA A 128 1.59 -13.82 -7.69
CA ALA A 128 0.31 -14.45 -7.95
C ALA A 128 -0.02 -14.34 -9.44
N THR A 129 -0.69 -15.35 -9.98
CA THR A 129 -1.18 -15.36 -11.38
C THR A 129 -2.69 -15.11 -11.42
N PRO A 130 -3.18 -14.15 -12.23
CA PRO A 130 -2.44 -13.06 -12.90
C PRO A 130 -2.28 -11.83 -12.00
N ALA A 131 -1.05 -11.37 -11.79
CA ALA A 131 -0.73 -10.05 -11.25
C ALA A 131 0.38 -9.45 -12.13
N TYR A 132 0.19 -8.23 -12.61
CA TYR A 132 1.11 -7.57 -13.54
C TYR A 132 1.38 -6.12 -13.16
N LEU A 133 2.55 -5.63 -13.56
CA LEU A 133 2.76 -4.20 -13.74
C LEU A 133 2.21 -3.83 -15.13
N VAL A 134 1.15 -3.03 -15.16
CA VAL A 134 0.42 -2.69 -16.39
C VAL A 134 0.64 -1.22 -16.71
N TYR A 135 0.98 -0.95 -17.96
CA TYR A 135 1.12 0.38 -18.53
C TYR A 135 -0.08 0.65 -19.43
N GLU A 136 -0.87 1.67 -19.10
CA GLU A 136 -1.96 2.13 -19.97
C GLU A 136 -1.41 2.80 -21.24
N ALA A 137 -2.26 2.99 -22.25
CA ALA A 137 -1.85 3.63 -23.50
C ALA A 137 -1.23 5.03 -23.24
N GLY A 138 -0.02 5.25 -23.73
CA GLY A 138 0.72 6.51 -23.57
C GLY A 138 1.53 6.63 -22.26
N SER A 139 1.52 5.61 -21.41
CA SER A 139 2.42 5.54 -20.25
C SER A 139 3.79 4.97 -20.61
N SER A 140 4.80 5.24 -19.78
CA SER A 140 6.20 4.84 -19.96
C SER A 140 6.89 4.57 -18.64
#